data_AF-A0A914G075-F1
#
_entry.id   AF-A0A914G075-F1
#
_cell.length_a   1.000
_cell.length_b   1.000
_cell.length_c   1.000
_cell.angle_alpha   90.00
_cell.angle_beta   90.00
_cell.angle_gamma   90.00
#
_symmetry.space_group_name_H-M   'P 1'
#
loop_
_entity.id
_entity.type
_entity.pdbx_description
1 polymer ?
#
loop_
_entity_poly.entity_id
_entity_poly.type
_entity_poly.pdbx_seq_one_letter_code
_entity_poly.pdbx_strand_id
1 'polypeptide(L)'
;MTVPAKPLTLTDLPQSVLQHISSFIPPLDRFKLQGTCRYTNQALSSWPDTSMEIRSEDYGFADTVTTSRMSFQFPMGKTNKSSFHVKLTDYSGRCYRIRTTQERSSAKTLKSFLSRFQNLQELTLWDACLTSEFSTIFSKFQSIKVLRLWNCSRYFEKKK
;
A
#
# COMPACT_ATOMS: atom_id res chain seq x y z
N MET A 1 8.72 49.14 2.80
CA MET A 1 8.85 47.93 3.62
C MET A 1 8.27 46.76 2.81
N THR A 2 9.12 45.90 2.26
CA THR A 2 8.69 44.73 1.47
C THR A 2 8.35 43.59 2.41
N VAL A 3 7.08 43.15 2.42
CA VAL A 3 6.66 41.95 3.15
C VAL A 3 7.39 40.75 2.53
N PRO A 4 8.13 39.93 3.31
CA PRO A 4 8.79 38.77 2.76
C PRO A 4 7.74 37.81 2.22
N ALA A 5 7.87 37.44 0.94
CA ALA A 5 6.97 36.49 0.30
C ALA A 5 7.05 35.15 1.06
N LYS A 6 5.88 34.65 1.49
CA LYS A 6 5.79 33.35 2.17
C LYS A 6 6.34 32.28 1.22
N PRO A 7 7.26 31.40 1.67
CA PRO A 7 7.77 30.33 0.82
C PRO A 7 6.63 29.39 0.45
N LEU A 8 6.49 29.11 -0.84
CA LEU A 8 5.54 28.13 -1.35
C LEU A 8 5.92 26.74 -0.85
N THR A 9 4.93 26.05 -0.27
CA THR A 9 5.06 24.68 0.22
C THR A 9 4.28 23.71 -0.66
N LEU A 10 4.60 22.41 -0.57
CA LEU A 10 3.85 21.34 -1.24
C LEU A 10 2.35 21.36 -0.91
N THR A 11 1.98 21.84 0.28
CA THR A 11 0.58 21.96 0.70
C THR A 11 -0.17 23.12 0.07
N ASP A 12 0.55 24.10 -0.50
CA ASP A 12 -0.05 25.21 -1.23
C ASP A 12 -0.38 24.84 -2.69
N LEU A 13 0.14 23.71 -3.19
CA LEU A 13 -0.11 23.25 -4.56
C LEU A 13 -1.51 22.64 -4.71
N PRO A 14 -2.23 22.91 -5.82
CA PRO A 14 -3.47 22.22 -6.14
C PRO A 14 -3.30 20.71 -6.22
N GLN A 15 -4.34 19.96 -5.82
CA GLN A 15 -4.32 18.50 -5.84
C GLN A 15 -3.98 17.92 -7.21
N SER A 16 -4.48 18.53 -8.30
CA SER A 16 -4.20 18.08 -9.68
C SER A 16 -2.71 18.18 -10.02
N VAL A 17 -2.04 19.25 -9.59
CA VAL A 17 -0.60 19.44 -9.79
C VAL A 17 0.19 18.42 -8.98
N LEU A 18 -0.19 18.18 -7.72
CA LEU A 18 0.44 17.15 -6.89
C LEU A 18 0.30 15.75 -7.48
N GLN A 19 -0.89 15.41 -8.00
CA GLN A 19 -1.13 14.14 -8.66
C GLN A 19 -0.28 13.99 -9.92
N HIS A 20 -0.17 15.05 -10.73
CA HIS A 20 0.68 15.07 -11.90
C HIS A 20 2.16 14.85 -11.54
N ILE A 21 2.68 15.59 -10.55
CA ILE A 21 4.05 15.38 -10.05
C ILE A 21 4.23 13.93 -9.58
N SER A 22 3.26 13.40 -8.83
CA SER A 22 3.34 12.03 -8.30
C SER A 22 3.38 10.93 -9.36
N SER A 23 2.87 11.19 -10.57
CA SER A 23 2.91 10.24 -11.69
C SER A 23 4.33 10.02 -12.24
N PHE A 24 5.26 10.92 -11.96
CA PHE A 24 6.67 10.80 -12.32
C PHE A 24 7.54 10.24 -11.18
N ILE A 25 6.95 10.00 -10.00
CA ILE A 25 7.67 9.53 -8.82
C ILE A 25 7.50 8.01 -8.71
N PRO A 26 8.59 7.25 -8.51
CA PRO A 26 8.51 5.81 -8.28
C PRO A 26 7.54 5.44 -7.14
N PRO A 27 6.83 4.30 -7.24
CA PRO A 27 5.88 3.83 -6.22
C PRO A 27 6.39 3.95 -4.78
N LEU A 28 7.64 3.56 -4.50
CA LEU A 28 8.18 3.61 -3.14
C LEU A 28 8.27 5.05 -2.59
N ASP A 29 8.72 6.00 -3.40
CA ASP A 29 8.89 7.39 -2.97
C ASP A 29 7.55 8.13 -2.95
N ARG A 30 6.63 7.77 -3.84
CA ARG A 30 5.23 8.23 -3.78
C ARG A 30 4.56 7.80 -2.48
N PHE A 31 4.81 6.57 -2.03
CA PHE A 31 4.28 6.06 -0.76
C PHE A 31 4.83 6.84 0.45
N LYS A 32 6.11 7.22 0.42
CA LYS A 32 6.72 8.10 1.44
C LYS A 32 6.12 9.49 1.40
N LEU A 33 6.00 10.08 0.21
CA LEU A 33 5.44 11.42 0.01
C LEU A 33 3.98 11.49 0.48
N GLN A 34 3.20 10.44 0.24
CA GLN A 34 1.84 10.30 0.78
C GLN A 34 1.82 10.28 2.32
N GLY A 35 2.88 9.80 2.96
CA GLY A 35 2.98 9.70 4.42
C GLY A 35 3.40 10.98 5.13
N THR A 36 3.71 12.08 4.41
CA THR A 36 4.28 13.29 5.03
C THR A 36 3.27 14.13 5.79
N CYS A 37 2.05 14.27 5.27
CA CYS A 37 0.99 15.01 5.96
C CYS A 37 -0.40 14.54 5.52
N ARG A 38 -1.45 14.99 6.21
CA ARG A 38 -2.84 14.61 5.90
C ARG A 38 -3.26 15.02 4.48
N TYR A 39 -2.80 16.18 4.01
CA TYR A 39 -3.13 16.68 2.68
C TYR A 39 -2.52 15.80 1.58
N THR A 40 -1.22 15.50 1.65
CA THR A 40 -0.57 14.62 0.68
C THR A 40 -1.11 13.19 0.77
N ASN A 41 -1.51 12.74 1.96
CA ASN A 41 -2.13 11.43 2.13
C ASN A 41 -3.39 11.27 1.27
N GLN A 42 -4.28 12.27 1.34
CA GLN A 42 -5.53 12.30 0.60
C GLN A 42 -5.30 12.59 -0.89
N ALA A 43 -4.51 13.62 -1.21
CA ALA A 43 -4.24 14.05 -2.58
C ALA A 43 -3.58 12.96 -3.43
N LEU A 44 -2.68 12.19 -2.83
CA LEU A 44 -1.87 11.15 -3.50
C LEU A 44 -2.39 9.73 -3.24
N SER A 45 -3.66 9.59 -2.84
CA SER A 45 -4.27 8.27 -2.60
C SER A 45 -4.64 7.51 -3.87
N SER A 46 -4.79 8.18 -5.02
CA SER A 46 -5.11 7.55 -6.31
C SER A 46 -3.85 7.02 -6.99
N TRP A 47 -3.80 5.73 -7.37
CA TRP A 47 -2.63 5.04 -7.95
C TRP A 47 -3.01 4.27 -9.22
N PRO A 48 -3.40 4.97 -10.30
CA PRO A 48 -3.92 4.34 -11.53
C PRO A 48 -2.85 3.67 -12.39
N ASP A 49 -1.57 3.84 -12.07
CA ASP A 49 -0.41 3.43 -12.85
C ASP A 49 0.41 2.33 -12.16
N THR A 50 -0.11 1.78 -11.04
CA THR A 50 0.58 0.80 -10.21
C THR A 50 -0.29 -0.44 -9.99
N SER A 51 0.29 -1.63 -10.17
CA SER A 51 -0.28 -2.88 -9.69
C SER A 51 0.27 -3.24 -8.32
N MET A 52 -0.55 -3.87 -7.49
CA MET A 52 -0.20 -4.21 -6.12
C MET A 52 -0.43 -5.69 -5.84
N GLU A 53 0.57 -6.33 -5.25
CA GLU A 53 0.48 -7.69 -4.75
C GLU A 53 0.85 -7.70 -3.27
N ILE A 54 0.00 -8.29 -2.42
CA ILE A 54 0.24 -8.41 -0.98
C ILE A 54 0.20 -9.87 -0.57
N ARG A 55 1.19 -10.30 0.21
CA ARG A 55 1.29 -11.66 0.76
C ARG A 55 1.51 -11.62 2.26
N SER A 56 0.75 -12.41 3.02
CA SER A 56 0.96 -12.59 4.46
C SER A 56 2.18 -13.47 4.73
N GLU A 57 3.01 -13.12 5.71
CA GLU A 57 4.16 -13.94 6.16
C GLU A 57 3.73 -15.07 7.13
N ASP A 58 2.49 -15.04 7.64
CA ASP A 58 1.99 -16.01 8.64
C ASP A 58 1.86 -17.45 8.09
N TYR A 59 1.94 -17.64 6.78
CA TYR A 59 2.04 -18.96 6.15
C TYR A 59 3.49 -19.13 5.68
N GLY A 60 4.22 -20.05 6.31
CA GLY A 60 5.64 -20.33 6.10
C GLY A 60 5.99 -20.85 4.70
N PHE A 61 5.68 -20.08 3.66
CA PHE A 61 6.27 -20.27 2.36
C PHE A 61 7.69 -19.71 2.44
N ALA A 62 8.63 -20.62 2.63
CA ALA A 62 10.05 -20.35 2.64
C ALA A 62 10.40 -19.40 1.48
N ASP A 63 10.98 -18.25 1.83
CA ASP A 63 11.66 -17.33 0.92
C ASP A 63 12.96 -18.00 0.45
N THR A 64 12.84 -19.20 -0.13
CA THR A 64 13.88 -19.89 -0.87
C THR A 64 13.66 -19.52 -2.33
N VAL A 65 14.60 -18.75 -2.84
CA VAL A 65 14.96 -18.54 -4.26
C VAL A 65 14.86 -17.07 -4.67
N THR A 66 16.03 -16.42 -4.56
CA THR A 66 16.58 -15.37 -5.43
C THR A 66 15.76 -14.11 -5.63
N THR A 67 16.23 -12.98 -5.06
CA THR A 67 16.73 -11.84 -5.86
C THR A 67 17.23 -10.73 -4.94
N SER A 68 18.50 -10.37 -5.14
CA SER A 68 19.08 -9.06 -4.82
C SER A 68 18.07 -7.93 -5.06
N ARG A 69 17.73 -7.12 -4.02
CA ARG A 69 17.38 -5.69 -4.10
C ARG A 69 16.77 -5.18 -2.78
N MET A 70 17.26 -4.00 -2.37
CA MET A 70 16.89 -3.16 -1.23
C MET A 70 15.59 -3.51 -0.50
N SER A 71 15.71 -4.23 0.61
CA SER A 71 14.66 -4.39 1.60
C SER A 71 14.90 -3.40 2.75
N PHE A 72 13.95 -2.49 2.99
CA PHE A 72 13.91 -1.72 4.23
C PHE A 72 13.26 -2.58 5.32
N GLN A 73 13.95 -2.72 6.45
CA GLN A 73 13.44 -3.36 7.66
C GLN A 73 13.43 -2.34 8.80
N PHE A 74 12.37 -2.32 9.61
CA PHE A 74 12.31 -1.58 10.87
C PHE A 74 12.70 -2.51 12.04
N PRO A 75 13.44 -2.04 13.06
CA PRO A 75 13.96 -2.92 14.10
C PRO A 75 12.95 -3.20 15.24
N MET A 76 13.14 -4.36 15.88
CA MET A 76 12.79 -4.77 17.28
C MET A 76 11.57 -5.67 17.57
N GLY A 77 11.71 -6.44 18.67
CA GLY A 77 10.68 -7.14 19.47
C GLY A 77 10.45 -8.63 19.15
N LYS A 78 10.61 -9.56 20.11
CA LYS A 78 10.21 -10.97 20.00
C LYS A 78 8.77 -11.13 20.52
N THR A 79 7.78 -10.97 19.64
CA THR A 79 6.38 -11.37 19.86
C THR A 79 5.82 -11.84 18.51
N ASN A 80 4.74 -12.62 18.47
CA ASN A 80 4.17 -13.16 17.22
C ASN A 80 3.88 -12.02 16.21
N LYS A 81 4.79 -11.84 15.25
CA LYS A 81 4.71 -10.79 14.23
C LYS A 81 3.91 -11.33 13.07
N SER A 82 2.79 -10.69 12.77
CA SER A 82 2.18 -10.84 11.46
C SER A 82 2.69 -9.73 10.55
N SER A 83 3.58 -10.10 9.65
CA SER A 83 4.12 -9.22 8.60
C SER A 83 3.46 -9.54 7.26
N PHE A 84 3.50 -8.57 6.34
CA PHE A 84 3.15 -8.83 4.95
C PHE A 84 4.17 -8.20 4.01
N HIS A 85 4.40 -8.89 2.91
CA HIS A 85 5.17 -8.42 1.79
C HIS A 85 4.23 -7.72 0.81
N VAL A 86 4.51 -6.46 0.51
CA VAL A 86 3.85 -5.73 -0.57
C VAL A 86 4.83 -5.59 -1.72
N LYS A 87 4.42 -6.03 -2.90
CA LYS A 87 5.10 -5.77 -4.15
C LYS A 87 4.26 -4.77 -4.94
N LEU A 88 4.84 -3.63 -5.25
CA LEU A 88 4.28 -2.63 -6.15
C LEU A 88 5.00 -2.74 -7.49
N THR A 89 4.25 -2.78 -8.58
CA THR A 89 4.83 -2.79 -9.92
C THR A 89 4.33 -1.58 -10.69
N ASP A 90 5.23 -0.77 -11.22
CA ASP A 90 4.86 0.38 -12.04
C ASP A 90 4.54 -0.02 -13.49
N TYR A 91 4.06 0.93 -14.29
CA TYR A 91 3.75 0.74 -15.71
C TYR A 91 4.97 0.33 -16.57
N SER A 92 6.20 0.58 -16.07
CA SER A 92 7.44 0.17 -16.75
C SER A 92 7.86 -1.26 -16.39
N GLY A 93 7.11 -1.95 -15.53
CA GLY A 93 7.39 -3.30 -15.04
C GLY A 93 8.39 -3.34 -13.88
N ARG A 94 8.83 -2.19 -13.35
CA ARG A 94 9.75 -2.17 -12.21
C ARG A 94 9.00 -2.52 -10.93
N CYS A 95 9.59 -3.44 -10.18
CA CYS A 95 9.01 -3.96 -8.95
C CYS A 95 9.69 -3.33 -7.73
N TYR A 96 8.88 -2.89 -6.77
CA TYR A 96 9.28 -2.30 -5.51
C TYR A 96 8.70 -3.15 -4.37
N ARG A 97 9.50 -3.47 -3.36
CA ARG A 97 9.07 -4.29 -2.22
C ARG A 97 9.01 -3.47 -0.95
N ILE A 98 7.91 -3.58 -0.23
CA ILE A 98 7.71 -3.00 1.11
C ILE A 98 7.45 -4.16 2.07
N ARG A 99 8.20 -4.21 3.16
CA ARG A 99 7.95 -5.14 4.28
C ARG A 99 7.30 -4.37 5.40
N THR A 100 6.13 -4.81 5.85
CA THR A 100 5.48 -4.21 7.02
C THR A 100 5.69 -5.12 8.22
N THR A 101 6.29 -4.61 9.28
CA THR A 101 6.47 -5.32 10.55
C THR A 101 5.56 -4.68 11.59
N GLN A 102 4.48 -5.35 12.00
CA GLN A 102 3.64 -4.89 13.12
C GLN A 102 3.19 -6.04 14.02
N GLU A 103 3.06 -5.76 15.31
CA GLU A 103 2.66 -6.69 16.38
C GLU A 103 1.13 -6.84 16.53
N ARG A 104 0.33 -6.40 15.54
CA ARG A 104 -1.14 -6.42 15.59
C ARG A 104 -1.70 -7.31 14.49
N SER A 105 -2.90 -7.86 14.74
CA SER A 105 -3.69 -8.67 13.79
C SER A 105 -3.47 -8.27 12.32
N SER A 106 -2.98 -9.22 11.52
CA SER A 106 -2.70 -9.06 10.08
C SER A 106 -3.84 -8.37 9.31
N ALA A 107 -5.10 -8.69 9.63
CA ALA A 107 -6.27 -8.11 9.00
C ALA A 107 -6.41 -6.59 9.23
N LYS A 108 -6.18 -6.11 10.47
CA LYS A 108 -6.29 -4.68 10.79
C LYS A 108 -5.17 -3.87 10.14
N THR A 109 -3.95 -4.39 10.16
CA THR A 109 -2.81 -3.71 9.53
C THR A 109 -2.95 -3.71 8.01
N LEU A 110 -3.35 -4.82 7.41
CA LEU A 110 -3.64 -4.89 5.98
C LEU A 110 -4.75 -3.92 5.57
N LYS A 111 -5.83 -3.83 6.36
CA LYS A 111 -6.91 -2.86 6.16
C LYS A 111 -6.38 -1.43 6.18
N SER A 112 -5.61 -1.08 7.21
CA SER A 112 -5.04 0.26 7.34
C SER A 112 -4.12 0.58 6.16
N PHE A 113 -3.31 -0.38 5.73
CA PHE A 113 -2.43 -0.23 4.58
C PHE A 113 -3.23 0.01 3.28
N LEU A 114 -4.17 -0.89 2.94
CA LEU A 114 -4.99 -0.77 1.74
C LEU A 114 -5.86 0.49 1.73
N SER A 115 -6.29 0.99 2.89
CA SER A 115 -7.12 2.20 2.99
C SER A 115 -6.44 3.47 2.47
N ARG A 116 -5.11 3.45 2.35
CA ARG A 116 -4.30 4.54 1.79
C ARG A 116 -4.36 4.60 0.27
N PHE A 117 -4.83 3.55 -0.38
CA PHE A 117 -4.83 3.46 -1.84
C PHE A 117 -6.26 3.58 -2.39
N GLN A 118 -6.36 4.16 -3.57
CA GLN A 118 -7.57 4.33 -4.38
C GLN A 118 -7.19 4.11 -5.84
N ASN A 119 -8.15 3.73 -6.66
CA ASN A 119 -7.99 3.59 -8.12
C ASN A 119 -6.81 2.71 -8.59
N LEU A 120 -6.40 1.71 -7.81
CA LEU A 120 -5.47 0.68 -8.27
C LEU A 120 -6.07 -0.04 -9.49
N GLN A 121 -5.24 -0.31 -10.51
CA GLN A 121 -5.69 -1.09 -11.68
C GLN A 121 -5.75 -2.59 -11.38
N GLU A 122 -4.77 -3.08 -10.62
CA GLU A 122 -4.67 -4.49 -10.29
C GLU A 122 -4.30 -4.66 -8.81
N LEU A 123 -5.05 -5.52 -8.13
CA LEU A 123 -4.78 -5.92 -6.75
C LEU A 123 -4.78 -7.44 -6.65
N THR A 124 -3.69 -8.00 -6.14
CA THR A 124 -3.58 -9.41 -5.80
C THR A 124 -3.34 -9.54 -4.31
N LEU A 125 -4.19 -10.31 -3.62
CA LEU A 125 -4.04 -10.63 -2.20
C LEU A 125 -3.82 -12.13 -2.06
N TRP A 126 -2.77 -12.51 -1.36
CA TRP A 126 -2.44 -13.90 -1.02
C TRP A 126 -2.54 -14.10 0.49
N ASP A 127 -3.18 -15.19 0.89
CA ASP A 127 -3.22 -15.67 2.27
C ASP A 127 -3.72 -14.60 3.27
N ALA A 128 -4.48 -13.64 2.75
CA ALA A 128 -4.98 -12.52 3.53
C ALA A 128 -6.19 -12.96 4.35
N CYS A 129 -6.15 -12.69 5.66
CA CYS A 129 -7.31 -12.79 6.53
C CYS A 129 -8.23 -11.60 6.26
N LEU A 130 -9.08 -11.73 5.26
CA LEU A 130 -10.06 -10.73 4.93
C LEU A 130 -11.23 -10.82 5.96
N THR A 131 -11.83 -9.71 6.34
CA THR A 131 -13.03 -9.65 7.21
C THR A 131 -14.13 -8.79 6.59
N SER A 132 -15.36 -8.83 7.08
CA SER A 132 -16.48 -8.01 6.56
C SER A 132 -16.12 -6.53 6.34
N GLU A 133 -15.20 -5.99 7.13
CA GLU A 133 -14.69 -4.62 7.00
C GLU A 133 -13.99 -4.32 5.66
N PHE A 134 -13.42 -5.32 4.98
CA PHE A 134 -12.76 -5.14 3.68
C PHE A 134 -13.70 -4.79 2.54
N SER A 135 -15.00 -5.06 2.69
CA SER A 135 -16.03 -4.62 1.72
C SER A 135 -15.97 -3.11 1.48
N THR A 136 -15.80 -2.32 2.56
CA THR A 136 -15.69 -0.85 2.51
C THR A 136 -14.37 -0.36 1.91
N ILE A 137 -13.35 -1.22 1.87
CA ILE A 137 -12.06 -0.89 1.27
C ILE A 137 -12.15 -1.17 -0.23
N PHE A 138 -12.68 -2.33 -0.60
CA PHE A 138 -12.83 -2.70 -2.00
C PHE A 138 -13.77 -1.75 -2.76
N SER A 139 -14.78 -1.18 -2.10
CA SER A 139 -15.63 -0.15 -2.71
C SER A 139 -14.88 1.15 -3.09
N LYS A 140 -13.68 1.39 -2.53
CA LYS A 140 -12.82 2.53 -2.90
C LYS A 140 -11.98 2.28 -4.15
N PHE A 141 -11.81 1.01 -4.56
CA PHE A 141 -11.07 0.66 -5.77
C PHE A 141 -11.98 0.68 -7.00
N GLN A 142 -12.58 1.84 -7.29
CA GLN A 142 -13.54 1.99 -8.39
C GLN A 142 -12.94 1.73 -9.78
N SER A 143 -11.63 1.87 -9.92
CA SER A 143 -10.90 1.70 -11.19
C SER A 143 -10.19 0.34 -11.31
N ILE A 144 -10.47 -0.62 -10.43
CA ILE A 144 -9.81 -1.93 -10.47
C ILE A 144 -10.31 -2.75 -11.65
N LYS A 145 -9.37 -3.21 -12.48
CA LYS A 145 -9.62 -4.09 -13.62
C LYS A 145 -9.39 -5.55 -13.26
N VAL A 146 -8.42 -5.81 -12.38
CA VAL A 146 -8.04 -7.17 -11.98
C VAL A 146 -7.98 -7.25 -10.46
N LEU A 147 -8.87 -8.03 -9.87
CA LEU A 147 -8.82 -8.39 -8.46
C LEU A 147 -8.60 -9.89 -8.33
N ARG A 148 -7.49 -10.29 -7.71
CA ARG A 148 -7.15 -11.70 -7.46
C ARG A 148 -7.07 -11.95 -5.97
N LEU A 149 -7.85 -12.92 -5.48
CA LEU A 149 -7.86 -13.34 -4.09
C LEU A 149 -7.43 -14.80 -4.03
N TRP A 150 -6.22 -15.05 -3.53
CA TRP A 150 -5.63 -16.38 -3.45
C TRP A 150 -5.55 -16.82 -1.99
N ASN A 151 -6.14 -17.99 -1.70
CA ASN A 151 -6.17 -18.55 -0.35
C ASN A 151 -6.66 -17.57 0.75
N CYS A 152 -7.55 -16.63 0.38
CA CYS A 152 -8.21 -15.72 1.32
C CYS A 152 -9.42 -16.37 2.02
N SER A 153 -9.41 -17.70 2.13
CA SER A 153 -10.56 -18.56 2.50
C SER A 153 -11.16 -18.25 3.87
N ARG A 154 -10.41 -17.60 4.77
CA ARG A 154 -10.93 -17.08 6.05
C ARG A 154 -12.05 -16.03 5.93
N TYR A 155 -12.33 -15.49 4.73
CA TYR A 155 -13.50 -14.63 4.49
C TYR A 155 -14.83 -15.38 4.46
N PHE A 156 -14.82 -16.63 4.00
CA PHE A 156 -16.04 -17.35 3.66
C PHE A 156 -16.52 -18.28 4.78
N GLU A 157 -15.72 -18.46 5.84
CA GLU A 157 -16.19 -19.07 7.09
C GLU A 157 -17.02 -18.07 7.89
N LYS A 158 -18.13 -17.61 7.31
CA LYS A 158 -19.24 -17.04 8.07
C LYS A 158 -19.94 -18.19 8.78
N LYS A 159 -19.75 -18.24 10.10
CA LYS A 159 -20.65 -18.78 11.14
C LYS A 159 -21.38 -20.09 10.79
N LYS A 160 -20.93 -21.21 11.36
CA LYS A 160 -21.87 -22.19 11.90
C LYS A 160 -22.31 -21.73 13.30
#